data_AF-A0A6L9ZIA6-F1
#
_entry.id   AF-A0A6L9ZIA6-F1
#
_cell.length_a   1.000
_cell.length_b   1.000
_cell.length_c   1.000
_cell.angle_alpha   90.00
_cell.angle_beta   90.00
_cell.angle_gamma   90.00
#
_symmetry.space_group_name_H-M   'P 1'
#
loop_
_entity.id
_entity.type
_entity.pdbx_description
1 polymer ?
#
loop_
_entity_poly.entity_id
_entity_poly.type
_entity_poly.pdbx_seq_one_letter_code
_entity_poly.pdbx_strand_id
1 'polypeptide(L)'
;MDGADVLLPVVEAEAVLADKAYDAQERVIGPLSERGIEVVIPPKKNRKEGRYYDKILYKSRHLIENFFAKLKHYRAIATRYDQRSVNFLGGIYLVASVISLA
;
A
#
# COMPACT_ATOMS: atom_id res chain seq x y z
N MET A 1 -16.35 -8.97 -3.78
CA MET A 1 -15.54 -7.73 -3.73
C MET A 1 -14.11 -8.16 -3.88
N ASP A 2 -13.46 -7.71 -4.93
CA ASP A 2 -12.06 -8.01 -5.17
C ASP A 2 -11.20 -7.28 -4.13
N GLY A 3 -10.13 -7.92 -3.67
CA GLY A 3 -9.20 -7.33 -2.69
C GLY A 3 -8.03 -6.63 -3.37
N ALA A 4 -7.02 -6.26 -2.59
CA ALA A 4 -5.77 -5.71 -3.14
C ALA A 4 -4.97 -6.73 -3.98
N ASP A 5 -5.33 -8.00 -3.92
CA ASP A 5 -4.74 -9.10 -4.68
C ASP A 5 -4.86 -8.91 -6.20
N VAL A 6 -5.85 -8.15 -6.68
CA VAL A 6 -5.98 -7.80 -8.11
C VAL A 6 -4.81 -6.98 -8.65
N LEU A 7 -4.07 -6.31 -7.77
CA LEU A 7 -2.90 -5.53 -8.16
C LEU A 7 -1.64 -6.40 -8.23
N LEU A 8 -1.62 -7.57 -7.58
CA LEU A 8 -0.43 -8.42 -7.52
C LEU A 8 0.06 -8.87 -8.88
N PRO A 9 -0.77 -9.25 -9.88
CA PRO A 9 -0.28 -9.67 -11.19
C PRO A 9 0.50 -8.60 -11.93
N VAL A 10 0.19 -7.32 -11.70
CA VAL A 10 0.80 -6.18 -12.40
C VAL A 10 1.96 -5.53 -11.63
N VAL A 11 2.25 -6.00 -10.41
CA VAL A 11 3.35 -5.44 -9.60
C VAL A 11 4.67 -5.98 -10.12
N GLU A 12 5.55 -5.08 -10.58
CA GLU A 12 6.95 -5.36 -10.89
C GLU A 12 7.82 -4.68 -9.83
N ALA A 13 8.29 -5.44 -8.85
CA ALA A 13 9.10 -4.94 -7.74
C ALA A 13 9.98 -6.05 -7.16
N GLU A 14 11.11 -5.68 -6.59
CA GLU A 14 11.99 -6.62 -5.86
C GLU A 14 11.38 -7.02 -4.51
N ALA A 15 10.68 -6.09 -3.86
CA ALA A 15 10.06 -6.30 -2.57
C ALA A 15 8.69 -5.60 -2.47
N VAL A 16 7.75 -6.22 -1.75
CA VAL A 16 6.43 -5.65 -1.44
C VAL A 16 6.28 -5.45 0.06
N LEU A 17 6.06 -4.20 0.44
CA LEU A 17 5.80 -3.77 1.81
C LEU A 17 4.30 -3.57 1.98
N ALA A 18 3.70 -4.24 2.96
CA ALA A 18 2.29 -4.04 3.25
C ALA A 18 1.98 -4.20 4.74
N ASP A 19 0.83 -3.67 5.13
CA ASP A 19 0.34 -3.82 6.51
C ASP A 19 0.13 -5.29 6.89
N LYS A 20 0.26 -5.57 8.17
CA LYS A 20 0.00 -6.88 8.79
C LYS A 20 -1.36 -7.48 8.43
N ALA A 21 -2.37 -6.67 8.12
CA ALA A 21 -3.66 -7.14 7.64
C ALA A 21 -3.55 -8.00 6.36
N TYR A 22 -2.55 -7.72 5.52
CA TYR A 22 -2.25 -8.42 4.26
C TYR A 22 -1.42 -9.70 4.43
N ASP A 23 -1.17 -10.15 5.67
CA ASP A 23 -0.62 -11.50 5.91
C ASP A 23 -1.70 -12.56 5.61
N ALA A 24 -1.92 -12.80 4.32
CA ALA A 24 -2.86 -13.75 3.77
C ALA A 24 -2.11 -14.72 2.84
N GLN A 25 -1.89 -15.94 3.33
CA GLN A 25 -0.97 -16.89 2.69
C GLN A 25 -1.33 -17.16 1.22
N GLU A 26 -2.57 -17.51 0.94
CA GLU A 26 -3.01 -17.91 -0.39
C GLU A 26 -3.22 -16.73 -1.34
N ARG A 27 -3.74 -15.61 -0.83
CA ARG A 27 -4.13 -14.46 -1.69
C ARG A 27 -3.02 -13.46 -1.95
N VAL A 28 -2.02 -13.37 -1.06
CA VAL A 28 -0.98 -12.33 -1.13
C VAL A 28 0.41 -12.94 -1.12
N ILE A 29 0.71 -13.77 -0.13
CA ILE A 29 2.07 -14.23 0.11
C ILE A 29 2.52 -15.23 -0.97
N GLY A 30 1.72 -16.26 -1.23
CA GLY A 30 1.99 -17.28 -2.24
C GLY A 30 2.26 -16.66 -3.62
N PRO A 31 1.34 -15.85 -4.17
CA PRO A 31 1.51 -15.21 -5.47
C PRO A 31 2.76 -14.32 -5.57
N LEU A 32 3.12 -13.61 -4.49
CA LEU A 32 4.35 -12.80 -4.47
C LEU A 32 5.61 -13.68 -4.42
N SER A 33 5.61 -14.72 -3.58
CA SER A 33 6.73 -15.64 -3.46
C SER A 33 6.96 -16.47 -4.73
N GLU A 34 5.90 -16.92 -5.40
CA GLU A 34 5.98 -17.62 -6.70
C GLU A 34 6.64 -16.76 -7.79
N ARG A 35 6.47 -15.44 -7.69
CA ARG A 35 7.09 -14.47 -8.59
C ARG A 35 8.48 -14.02 -8.16
N GLY A 36 9.02 -14.58 -7.07
CA GLY A 36 10.33 -14.22 -6.53
C GLY A 36 10.38 -12.84 -5.87
N ILE A 37 9.23 -12.25 -5.55
CA ILE A 37 9.14 -10.93 -4.91
C ILE A 37 9.29 -11.11 -3.39
N GLU A 38 10.19 -10.34 -2.78
CA GLU A 38 10.39 -10.37 -1.34
C GLU A 38 9.13 -9.83 -0.61
N VAL A 39 8.64 -10.61 0.36
CA VAL A 39 7.43 -10.25 1.08
C VAL A 39 7.76 -9.62 2.43
N VAL A 40 7.74 -8.30 2.48
CA VAL A 40 8.03 -7.48 3.67
C VAL A 40 6.72 -7.14 4.40
N ILE A 41 6.02 -8.19 4.84
CA ILE A 41 4.73 -8.08 5.53
C ILE A 41 4.86 -8.76 6.89
N PRO A 42 4.65 -8.04 8.01
CA PRO A 42 4.72 -8.63 9.33
C PRO A 42 3.68 -9.75 9.51
N PRO A 43 4.04 -10.90 10.08
CA PRO A 43 3.09 -11.98 10.31
C PRO A 43 2.04 -11.58 11.36
N LYS A 44 0.81 -12.07 11.20
CA LYS A 44 -0.28 -11.94 12.18
C LYS A 44 0.12 -12.53 13.53
N LYS A 45 -0.34 -11.90 14.63
CA LYS A 45 0.03 -12.29 16.00
C LYS A 45 -0.41 -13.71 16.35
N ASN A 46 -1.48 -14.19 15.72
CA ASN A 46 -2.06 -15.52 15.93
C ASN A 46 -1.48 -16.59 14.99
N ARG A 47 -0.48 -16.26 14.18
CA ARG A 47 0.14 -17.23 13.27
C ARG A 47 1.03 -18.19 14.09
N LYS A 48 0.83 -19.50 13.91
CA LYS A 48 1.60 -20.54 14.63
C LYS A 48 3.09 -20.45 14.31
N GLU A 49 3.42 -20.20 13.05
CA GLU A 49 4.78 -20.02 12.57
C GLU A 49 4.93 -18.61 11.97
N GLY A 50 5.69 -17.78 12.68
CA GLY A 50 6.01 -16.43 12.22
C GLY A 50 7.02 -16.48 11.08
N ARG A 51 6.68 -15.89 9.94
CA ARG A 51 7.63 -15.73 8.84
C ARG A 51 8.66 -14.65 9.18
N TYR A 52 9.90 -14.87 8.76
CA TYR A 52 10.88 -13.80 8.70
C TYR A 52 10.42 -12.70 7.73
N TYR A 53 10.74 -11.45 8.07
CA TYR A 53 10.58 -10.30 7.20
C TYR A 53 11.63 -9.26 7.58
N ASP A 54 12.11 -8.49 6.60
CA ASP A 54 13.04 -7.40 6.87
C ASP A 54 12.33 -6.25 7.62
N LYS A 55 12.66 -6.11 8.91
CA LYS A 55 12.11 -5.06 9.78
C LYS A 55 12.65 -3.67 9.44
N ILE A 56 13.86 -3.57 8.90
CA ILE A 56 14.45 -2.29 8.51
C ILE A 56 13.73 -1.81 7.26
N LEU A 57 13.60 -2.66 6.25
CA LEU A 57 12.87 -2.34 5.03
C LEU A 57 11.39 -2.04 5.32
N TYR A 58 10.76 -2.79 6.24
CA TYR A 58 9.37 -2.51 6.67
C TYR A 58 9.16 -1.08 7.19
N LYS A 59 10.18 -0.46 7.82
CA LYS A 59 10.06 0.92 8.32
C LYS A 59 9.80 1.90 7.18
N SER A 60 10.31 1.66 5.98
CA SER A 60 10.12 2.52 4.80
C SER A 60 8.64 2.71 4.43
N ARG A 61 7.72 1.90 4.95
CA ARG A 61 6.27 2.14 4.86
C ARG A 61 5.85 3.52 5.41
N HIS A 62 6.63 4.12 6.31
CA HIS A 62 6.37 5.48 6.78
C HIS A 62 6.32 6.51 5.63
N LEU A 63 7.00 6.25 4.49
CA LEU A 63 6.99 7.14 3.33
C LEU A 63 5.59 7.24 2.71
N ILE A 64 4.95 6.10 2.47
CA ILE A 64 3.59 6.07 1.91
C ILE A 64 2.55 6.54 2.94
N GLU A 65 2.74 6.24 4.23
CA GLU A 65 1.88 6.75 5.30
C GLU A 65 1.95 8.28 5.39
N ASN A 66 3.15 8.86 5.36
CA ASN A 66 3.36 10.30 5.34
C ASN A 66 2.76 10.95 4.09
N PHE A 67 2.88 10.30 2.93
CA PHE A 67 2.26 10.77 1.70
C PHE A 67 0.74 10.87 1.84
N PHE A 68 0.07 9.81 2.32
CA PHE A 68 -1.38 9.84 2.54
C PHE A 68 -1.79 10.80 3.67
N ALA A 69 -0.97 10.96 4.70
CA ALA A 69 -1.21 11.96 5.75
C ALA A 69 -1.22 13.38 5.15
N LYS A 70 -0.19 13.74 4.37
CA LYS A 70 -0.13 15.02 3.64
C LYS A 70 -1.32 15.19 2.69
N LEU A 71 -1.68 14.14 1.96
CA LEU A 71 -2.82 14.18 1.04
C LEU A 71 -4.15 14.49 1.77
N LYS A 72 -4.31 13.99 2.99
CA LYS A 72 -5.46 14.29 3.86
C LYS A 72 -5.43 15.67 4.50
N HIS A 73 -4.32 16.41 4.47
CA HIS A 73 -4.30 17.81 4.90
C HIS A 73 -5.15 18.70 3.98
N TYR A 74 -5.30 18.30 2.72
CA TYR A 74 -6.14 19.00 1.75
C TYR A 74 -7.60 18.64 2.02
N ARG A 75 -8.32 19.56 2.66
CA ARG A 75 -9.73 19.36 3.08
C ARG A 75 -10.61 18.86 1.93
N ALA A 76 -10.45 19.40 0.72
CA ALA A 76 -11.21 18.99 -0.45
C ALA A 76 -11.05 17.50 -0.81
N ILE A 77 -9.86 16.96 -0.59
CA ILE A 77 -9.59 15.54 -0.79
C ILE A 77 -10.10 14.71 0.38
N ALA A 78 -9.81 15.14 1.62
CA ALA A 78 -10.18 14.40 2.83
C ALA A 78 -11.70 14.23 2.99
N THR A 79 -12.49 15.26 2.67
CA THR A 79 -13.95 15.21 2.78
C THR A 79 -14.63 14.81 1.47
N ARG A 80 -13.86 14.58 0.39
CA ARG A 80 -14.37 14.31 -0.95
C ARG A 80 -15.43 15.34 -1.38
N TYR A 81 -15.06 16.63 -1.40
CA TYR A 81 -16.00 17.70 -1.76
C TYR A 81 -16.52 17.57 -3.19
N ASP A 82 -15.69 17.09 -4.12
CA ASP A 82 -16.08 16.88 -5.51
C ASP A 82 -17.03 15.69 -5.66
N GLN A 83 -18.24 15.97 -6.16
CA GLN A 83 -19.25 14.95 -6.43
C GLN A 83 -18.92 14.11 -7.67
N ARG A 84 -18.22 14.70 -8.65
CA ARG A 84 -17.79 13.99 -9.86
C ARG A 84 -16.48 13.26 -9.61
N SER A 85 -16.46 11.96 -9.91
CA SER A 85 -15.26 11.12 -9.77
C SER A 85 -14.05 11.66 -10.54
N VAL A 86 -14.28 12.19 -11.74
CA VAL A 86 -13.21 12.77 -12.58
C VAL A 86 -12.54 13.99 -11.95
N ASN A 87 -13.33 14.87 -11.33
CA ASN A 87 -12.80 16.07 -10.66
C ASN A 87 -12.05 15.68 -9.39
N PHE A 88 -12.63 14.78 -8.60
CA PHE A 88 -11.99 14.27 -7.40
C PHE A 88 -10.65 13.59 -7.71
N LEU A 89 -10.59 12.77 -8.76
CA LEU A 89 -9.37 12.13 -9.22
C LEU A 89 -8.34 13.15 -9.72
N GLY A 90 -8.77 14.17 -10.47
CA GLY A 90 -7.91 15.28 -10.89
C GLY A 90 -7.32 16.03 -9.70
N GLY A 91 -8.11 16.27 -8.66
CA GLY A 91 -7.65 16.85 -7.39
C GLY A 91 -6.61 15.98 -6.68
N ILE A 92 -6.82 14.65 -6.65
CA ILE A 92 -5.84 13.70 -6.11
C ILE A 92 -4.52 13.81 -6.88
N TYR A 93 -4.55 13.80 -8.21
CA TYR A 93 -3.33 13.90 -9.03
C TYR A 93 -2.59 15.22 -8.85
N LEU A 94 -3.32 16.33 -8.76
CA LEU A 94 -2.74 17.65 -8.52
C LEU A 94 -2.01 17.67 -7.17
N VAL A 95 -2.70 17.25 -6.09
CA VAL A 95 -2.13 17.23 -4.74
C VAL A 95 -0.97 16.24 -4.63
N ALA A 96 -1.10 15.05 -5.22
CA ALA A 96 -0.04 14.05 -5.28
C ALA A 96 1.23 14.60 -5.94
N SER A 97 1.09 15.30 -7.06
CA SER A 97 2.21 15.92 -7.78
C SER A 97 2.90 16.98 -6.92
N VAL A 98 2.13 17.83 -6.23
CA VAL A 98 2.68 18.83 -5.30
C VAL A 98 3.45 18.18 -4.15
N ILE A 99 2.90 17.13 -3.54
CA ILE A 99 3.57 16.42 -2.44
C ILE A 99 4.86 15.74 -2.90
N SER A 100 4.90 15.23 -4.13
CA SER A 100 6.07 14.53 -4.67
C SER A 100 7.19 15.47 -5.14
N LEU A 101 6.89 16.73 -5.42
CA LEU A 101 7.85 17.75 -5.86
C LEU A 101 8.39 18.62 -4.72
N ALA A 102 7.82 18.52 -3.52
CA ALA A 102 8.16 19.29 -2.34
C ALA A 102 9.09 18.51 -1.40
#